data_AF-A0A353RGP3-F1
#
_entry.id   AF-A0A353RGP3-F1
#
_cell.length_a   1.000
_cell.length_b   1.000
_cell.length_c   1.000
_cell.angle_alpha   90.00
_cell.angle_beta   90.00
_cell.angle_gamma   90.00
#
_symmetry.space_group_name_H-M   'P 1'
#
loop_
_entity.id
_entity.type
_entity.pdbx_description
1 polymer ?
#
loop_
_entity_poly.entity_id
_entity_poly.type
_entity_poly.pdbx_seq_one_letter_code
_entity_poly.pdbx_strand_id
1 'polypeptide(L)'
;EGWNWNRNPGTTAICLPLELLNSPFTESDMLRQPHTFAGASQFNKGEFGMFAMKLGERDRKNFTPSFNAHKSVFAFGNRIIALGTAIRNDNGDYPTETTLFQQKLASLEQSLEINGEKVNQFPFRQEINKNRKEPLVIKNLTGDYYFLPPGQSVSIEKREQESKENKRTEHTRGNFATAYIHHGEAPRNDSYEYMILLDATKSQIRQLNKGITEYETIRKDETAHIVHDKLSNVRGYAIFEDFSATDDTYLEKSDKEIMIMLQHRDNELKISVCDPDLHLGEYTYTTSTESKTVSREITLKGNYTLADAPPSVSLHTEGNNTTISVVCHDGIPVEFTLNPDQSFRNNNPINIK
;
A
#
# COMPACT_ATOMS: atom_id res chain seq x y z
N GLU A 1 20.52 17.25 5.97
CA GLU A 1 20.59 18.06 7.21
C GLU A 1 19.18 18.40 7.67
N GLY A 2 18.85 18.12 8.94
CA GLY A 2 17.52 18.35 9.53
C GLY A 2 16.43 17.32 9.19
N TRP A 3 16.78 16.18 8.57
CA TRP A 3 15.81 15.15 8.20
C TRP A 3 15.24 14.46 9.44
N ASN A 4 13.92 14.43 9.60
CA ASN A 4 13.28 13.65 10.64
C ASN A 4 13.25 12.17 10.22
N TRP A 5 14.12 11.36 10.83
CA TRP A 5 14.29 9.94 10.53
C TRP A 5 13.06 9.08 10.84
N ASN A 6 12.13 9.54 11.71
CA ASN A 6 10.86 8.85 11.95
C ASN A 6 9.87 8.97 10.77
N ARG A 7 10.04 10.01 9.93
CA ARG A 7 9.05 10.42 8.92
C ARG A 7 9.54 10.18 7.50
N ASN A 8 10.01 8.97 7.23
CA ASN A 8 10.30 8.57 5.85
C ASN A 8 8.98 8.50 5.05
N PRO A 9 8.89 9.08 3.84
CA PRO A 9 7.64 9.07 3.07
C PRO A 9 7.09 7.65 2.86
N GLY A 10 5.79 7.46 3.13
CA GLY A 10 5.07 6.18 3.00
C GLY A 10 5.19 5.24 4.21
N THR A 11 6.09 5.50 5.17
CA THR A 11 6.23 4.63 6.35
C THR A 11 5.12 4.87 7.36
N THR A 12 4.75 3.81 8.08
CA THR A 12 4.00 3.89 9.33
C THR A 12 4.98 3.53 10.44
N ALA A 13 5.19 4.42 11.41
CA ALA A 13 6.22 4.28 12.42
C ALA A 13 5.82 4.92 13.75
N ILE A 14 6.39 4.43 14.84
CA ILE A 14 6.33 5.08 16.15
C ILE A 14 7.37 6.20 16.16
N CYS A 15 6.95 7.43 16.48
CA CYS A 15 7.80 8.61 16.41
C CYS A 15 8.64 8.79 17.67
N LEU A 16 9.86 8.27 17.63
CA LEU A 16 10.79 8.22 18.76
C LEU A 16 11.76 9.42 18.78
N PRO A 17 12.24 9.84 19.97
CA PRO A 17 13.46 10.61 20.09
C PRO A 17 14.64 9.91 19.39
N LEU A 18 15.59 10.68 18.84
CA LEU A 18 16.69 10.11 18.05
C LEU A 18 17.55 9.12 18.84
N GLU A 19 17.65 9.31 20.16
CA GLU A 19 18.39 8.42 21.06
C GLU A 19 17.74 7.03 21.16
N LEU A 20 16.41 6.96 21.06
CA LEU A 20 15.67 5.70 21.06
C LEU A 20 15.53 5.12 19.65
N LEU A 21 15.41 5.97 18.62
CA LEU A 21 15.37 5.55 17.23
C LEU A 21 16.71 4.96 16.75
N ASN A 22 17.81 5.42 17.32
CA ASN A 22 19.13 4.87 17.01
C ASN A 22 19.18 3.38 17.39
N SER A 23 19.89 2.60 16.57
CA SER A 23 20.06 1.17 16.84
C SER A 23 20.62 0.96 18.25
N PRO A 24 20.01 0.06 19.05
CA PRO A 24 20.53 -0.27 20.38
C PRO A 24 21.83 -1.10 20.30
N PHE A 25 22.21 -1.56 19.10
CA PHE A 25 23.41 -2.38 18.86
C PHE A 25 24.56 -1.51 18.36
N THR A 26 25.75 -1.74 18.92
CA THR A 26 26.98 -1.01 18.55
C THR A 26 27.69 -1.60 17.33
N GLU A 27 27.32 -2.82 16.94
CA GLU A 27 27.81 -3.51 15.75
C GLU A 27 26.79 -3.43 14.60
N SER A 28 27.09 -4.05 13.47
CA SER A 28 26.17 -4.13 12.34
C SER A 28 24.86 -4.81 12.74
N ASP A 29 23.75 -4.11 12.55
CA ASP A 29 22.40 -4.67 12.71
C ASP A 29 21.66 -4.70 11.36
N MET A 30 21.19 -5.88 10.97
CA MET A 30 20.47 -6.14 9.72
C MET A 30 19.15 -6.80 10.05
N LEU A 31 18.22 -5.99 10.55
CA LEU A 31 16.93 -6.44 11.02
C LEU A 31 16.05 -6.94 9.88
N ARG A 32 15.51 -8.14 10.05
CA ARG A 32 14.50 -8.72 9.18
C ARG A 32 13.14 -8.62 9.84
N GLN A 33 12.11 -8.45 9.01
CA GLN A 33 10.71 -8.47 9.47
C GLN A 33 10.39 -9.80 10.18
N PRO A 34 9.45 -9.80 11.14
CA PRO A 34 8.91 -11.04 11.71
C PRO A 34 7.99 -11.79 10.73
N HIS A 35 7.45 -11.09 9.73
CA HIS A 35 6.58 -11.66 8.70
C HIS A 35 7.34 -11.87 7.38
N THR A 36 6.90 -12.85 6.59
CA THR A 36 7.47 -13.15 5.27
C THR A 36 6.68 -12.51 4.12
N PHE A 37 5.40 -12.19 4.33
CA PHE A 37 4.59 -11.49 3.33
C PHE A 37 5.01 -10.02 3.20
N ALA A 38 5.93 -9.75 2.28
CA ALA A 38 6.37 -8.42 1.89
C ALA A 38 6.98 -8.45 0.49
N GLY A 39 6.38 -7.74 -0.48
CA GLY A 39 6.94 -7.67 -1.82
C GLY A 39 6.08 -6.91 -2.82
N ALA A 40 6.48 -6.95 -4.08
CA ALA A 40 5.79 -6.30 -5.19
C ALA A 40 5.35 -7.32 -6.24
N SER A 41 4.25 -7.02 -6.93
CA SER A 41 3.79 -7.71 -8.13
C SER A 41 3.58 -6.69 -9.24
N GLN A 42 3.55 -7.21 -10.46
CA GLN A 42 3.30 -6.47 -11.67
C GLN A 42 2.18 -7.13 -12.48
N PHE A 43 1.58 -6.34 -13.35
CA PHE A 43 0.53 -6.80 -14.24
C PHE A 43 0.63 -6.08 -15.60
N ASN A 44 0.26 -6.80 -16.66
CA ASN A 44 0.35 -6.36 -18.05
C ASN A 44 1.77 -5.90 -18.41
N LYS A 45 2.76 -6.77 -18.12
CA LYS A 45 4.18 -6.51 -18.41
C LYS A 45 4.74 -5.25 -17.73
N GLY A 46 4.27 -4.98 -16.51
CA GLY A 46 4.76 -3.86 -15.70
C GLY A 46 4.06 -2.52 -15.93
N GLU A 47 2.97 -2.47 -16.70
CA GLU A 47 2.15 -1.25 -16.80
C GLU A 47 1.49 -0.90 -15.46
N PHE A 48 1.11 -1.91 -14.69
CA PHE A 48 0.49 -1.77 -13.38
C PHE A 48 1.30 -2.51 -12.32
N GLY A 49 1.30 -1.97 -11.10
CA GLY A 49 2.06 -2.53 -10.00
C GLY A 49 1.26 -2.56 -8.70
N MET A 50 1.64 -3.48 -7.83
CA MET A 50 1.12 -3.57 -6.47
C MET A 50 2.26 -3.92 -5.52
N PHE A 51 2.28 -3.31 -4.35
CA PHE A 51 3.13 -3.70 -3.23
C PHE A 51 2.26 -4.03 -2.04
N ALA A 52 2.60 -5.06 -1.28
CA ALA A 52 1.91 -5.38 -0.04
C ALA A 52 2.91 -5.92 0.99
N MET A 53 2.65 -5.63 2.27
CA MET A 53 3.40 -6.21 3.37
C MET A 53 2.60 -6.32 4.66
N LYS A 54 2.92 -7.33 5.48
CA LYS A 54 2.69 -7.32 6.93
C LYS A 54 3.92 -6.69 7.60
N LEU A 55 3.74 -5.52 8.18
CA LEU A 55 4.76 -4.81 8.94
C LEU A 55 4.69 -5.24 10.41
N GLY A 56 5.84 -5.49 11.02
CA GLY A 56 5.93 -5.63 12.46
C GLY A 56 7.34 -5.47 12.99
N GLU A 57 7.46 -5.38 14.31
CA GLU A 57 8.74 -5.27 15.00
C GLU A 57 9.07 -6.54 15.79
N ARG A 58 10.37 -6.84 15.90
CA ARG A 58 10.87 -7.97 16.69
C ARG A 58 10.95 -7.56 18.17
N ASP A 59 10.89 -8.53 19.06
CA ASP A 59 11.17 -8.31 20.48
C ASP A 59 12.65 -7.99 20.70
N ARG A 60 12.95 -6.69 20.80
CA ARG A 60 14.30 -6.13 20.96
C ARG A 60 14.23 -4.79 21.71
N LYS A 61 15.34 -4.40 22.34
CA LYS A 61 15.48 -3.10 23.01
C LYS A 61 15.14 -1.95 22.03
N ASN A 62 14.37 -0.96 22.49
CA ASN A 62 13.87 0.18 21.71
C ASN A 62 12.86 -0.17 20.58
N PHE A 63 12.52 -1.45 20.40
CA PHE A 63 11.45 -1.88 19.50
C PHE A 63 10.17 -2.13 20.31
N THR A 64 9.05 -2.05 19.62
CA THR A 64 7.71 -2.31 20.14
C THR A 64 7.17 -3.59 19.48
N PRO A 65 7.45 -4.79 20.02
CA PRO A 65 7.05 -6.06 19.39
C PRO A 65 5.54 -6.24 19.17
N SER A 66 4.70 -5.46 19.85
CA SER A 66 3.25 -5.40 19.59
C SER A 66 2.88 -4.62 18.33
N PHE A 67 3.83 -3.90 17.72
CA PHE A 67 3.60 -3.11 16.52
C PHE A 67 3.31 -3.99 15.32
N ASN A 68 2.15 -3.75 14.72
CA ASN A 68 1.68 -4.44 13.53
C ASN A 68 0.94 -3.47 12.62
N ALA A 69 1.03 -3.70 11.31
CA ALA A 69 0.21 -3.04 10.30
C ALA A 69 0.18 -3.86 9.00
N HIS A 70 -0.95 -3.87 8.30
CA HIS A 70 -1.05 -4.35 6.93
C HIS A 70 -0.98 -3.14 6.00
N LYS A 71 -0.01 -3.12 5.08
CA LYS A 71 0.22 -1.98 4.19
C LYS A 71 0.18 -2.47 2.75
N SER A 72 -0.54 -1.76 1.89
CA SER A 72 -0.50 -2.01 0.45
C SER A 72 -0.46 -0.71 -0.35
N VAL A 73 0.14 -0.78 -1.52
CA VAL A 73 0.23 0.32 -2.48
C VAL A 73 -0.13 -0.22 -3.86
N PHE A 74 -1.01 0.46 -4.57
CA PHE A 74 -1.44 0.10 -5.91
C PHE A 74 -1.08 1.22 -6.87
N ALA A 75 -0.34 0.93 -7.93
CA ALA A 75 0.10 1.89 -8.93
C ALA A 75 -0.64 1.64 -10.25
N PHE A 76 -1.53 2.58 -10.62
CA PHE A 76 -2.35 2.54 -11.82
C PHE A 76 -2.14 3.79 -12.68
N GLY A 77 -1.31 3.69 -13.73
CA GLY A 77 -0.92 4.84 -14.52
C GLY A 77 -0.27 5.92 -13.65
N ASN A 78 -0.89 7.11 -13.58
CA ASN A 78 -0.39 8.22 -12.76
C ASN A 78 -1.01 8.29 -11.34
N ARG A 79 -1.74 7.26 -10.90
CA ARG A 79 -2.36 7.17 -9.57
C ARG A 79 -1.66 6.12 -8.73
N ILE A 80 -1.29 6.49 -7.51
CA ILE A 80 -0.74 5.58 -6.51
C ILE A 80 -1.67 5.60 -5.29
N ILE A 81 -2.34 4.49 -5.01
CA ILE A 81 -3.29 4.37 -3.90
C ILE A 81 -2.61 3.59 -2.78
N ALA A 82 -2.52 4.17 -1.59
CA ALA A 82 -1.91 3.55 -0.42
C ALA A 82 -2.97 3.29 0.65
N LEU A 83 -3.07 2.04 1.08
CA LEU A 83 -3.98 1.58 2.13
C LEU A 83 -3.19 1.03 3.32
N GLY A 84 -3.71 1.24 4.52
CA GLY A 84 -3.18 0.69 5.75
C GLY A 84 -4.29 0.26 6.69
N THR A 85 -4.19 -0.92 7.28
CA THR A 85 -5.11 -1.44 8.32
C THR A 85 -4.32 -2.19 9.39
N ALA A 86 -5.02 -2.68 10.42
CA ALA A 86 -4.41 -3.40 11.53
C ALA A 86 -3.32 -2.58 12.24
N ILE A 87 -3.34 -1.24 12.15
CA ILE A 87 -2.30 -0.39 12.74
C ILE A 87 -2.51 -0.40 14.25
N ARG A 88 -1.63 -1.09 14.97
CA ARG A 88 -1.73 -1.24 16.41
C ARG A 88 -0.39 -1.41 17.09
N ASN A 89 -0.30 -0.98 18.34
CA ASN A 89 0.78 -1.30 19.26
C ASN A 89 0.35 -0.94 20.70
N ASP A 90 1.19 -1.26 21.68
CA ASP A 90 1.02 -0.94 23.09
C ASP A 90 1.94 0.19 23.58
N ASN A 91 2.61 0.92 22.67
CA ASN A 91 3.48 2.03 23.03
C ASN A 91 2.62 3.26 23.39
N GLY A 92 2.45 3.48 24.69
CA GLY A 92 1.72 4.61 25.23
C GLY A 92 2.55 5.90 25.39
N ASP A 93 3.84 5.86 25.10
CA ASP A 93 4.75 6.99 25.35
C ASP A 93 4.98 7.85 24.09
N TYR A 94 4.84 7.26 22.90
CA TYR A 94 5.14 7.91 21.62
C TYR A 94 4.06 7.64 20.57
N PRO A 95 3.72 8.64 19.73
CA PRO A 95 2.65 8.49 18.77
C PRO A 95 3.08 7.65 17.56
N THR A 96 2.12 6.92 17.01
CA THR A 96 2.24 6.24 15.72
C THR A 96 1.75 7.18 14.60
N GLU A 97 2.52 7.28 13.53
CA GLU A 97 2.24 8.18 12.41
C GLU A 97 2.46 7.46 11.07
N THR A 98 1.65 7.79 10.06
CA THR A 98 1.93 7.44 8.66
C THR A 98 2.33 8.69 7.88
N THR A 99 3.54 8.72 7.33
CA THR A 99 4.05 9.92 6.65
C THR A 99 3.60 9.97 5.20
N LEU A 100 2.99 11.08 4.78
CA LEU A 100 2.64 11.34 3.39
C LEU A 100 3.87 11.82 2.62
N PHE A 101 4.48 12.90 3.09
CA PHE A 101 5.72 13.44 2.54
C PHE A 101 6.50 14.21 3.61
N GLN A 102 7.81 14.32 3.37
CA GLN A 102 8.73 15.20 4.07
C GLN A 102 9.69 15.78 3.03
N GLN A 103 9.65 17.08 2.80
CA GLN A 103 10.38 17.74 1.72
C GLN A 103 11.12 18.96 2.23
N LYS A 104 12.41 19.08 1.89
CA LYS A 104 13.23 20.24 2.24
C LYS A 104 12.71 21.46 1.48
N LEU A 105 12.55 22.57 2.18
CA LEU A 105 12.18 23.86 1.59
C LEU A 105 13.38 24.48 0.88
N ALA A 106 13.17 24.95 -0.36
CA ALA A 106 14.13 25.74 -1.12
C ALA A 106 14.22 27.19 -0.62
N SER A 107 13.11 27.73 -0.09
CA SER A 107 13.04 29.00 0.64
C SER A 107 11.93 28.94 1.68
N LEU A 108 11.93 29.85 2.66
CA LEU A 108 10.91 29.87 3.72
C LEU A 108 9.51 30.12 3.16
N GLU A 109 9.42 30.88 2.08
CA GLU A 109 8.19 31.30 1.39
C GLU A 109 7.70 30.27 0.36
N GLN A 110 8.46 29.19 0.10
CA GLN A 110 8.05 28.17 -0.86
C GLN A 110 6.67 27.63 -0.47
N SER A 111 5.73 27.72 -1.41
CA SER A 111 4.32 27.43 -1.15
C SER A 111 4.02 25.95 -1.32
N LEU A 112 3.26 25.40 -0.37
CA LEU A 112 2.42 24.21 -0.58
C LEU A 112 0.96 24.65 -0.83
N GLU A 113 0.12 23.75 -1.31
CA GLU A 113 -1.33 24.02 -1.49
C GLU A 113 -2.15 23.08 -0.62
N ILE A 114 -3.11 23.60 0.13
CA ILE A 114 -4.07 22.83 0.93
C ILE A 114 -5.48 23.22 0.46
N ASN A 115 -6.23 22.27 -0.08
CA ASN A 115 -7.59 22.48 -0.60
C ASN A 115 -7.70 23.68 -1.59
N GLY A 116 -6.70 23.87 -2.44
CA GLY A 116 -6.64 24.99 -3.39
C GLY A 116 -6.01 26.27 -2.85
N GLU A 117 -5.78 26.37 -1.53
CA GLU A 117 -5.19 27.55 -0.90
C GLU A 117 -3.68 27.43 -0.79
N LYS A 118 -2.96 28.46 -1.26
CA LYS A 118 -1.50 28.52 -1.16
C LYS A 118 -1.08 28.88 0.26
N VAL A 119 -0.20 28.08 0.84
CA VAL A 119 0.41 28.31 2.15
C VAL A 119 1.90 28.61 1.98
N ASN A 120 2.26 29.88 2.09
CA ASN A 120 3.65 30.34 2.04
C ASN A 120 4.23 30.68 3.42
N GLN A 121 3.40 30.78 4.47
CA GLN A 121 3.81 31.11 5.84
C GLN A 121 4.89 30.15 6.38
N PHE A 122 5.81 30.68 7.19
CA PHE A 122 6.81 29.92 7.94
C PHE A 122 7.10 30.62 9.29
N PRO A 123 7.06 29.92 10.44
CA PRO A 123 6.59 28.55 10.60
C PRO A 123 5.08 28.44 10.35
N PHE A 124 4.62 27.25 10.00
CA PHE A 124 3.21 26.95 9.76
C PHE A 124 2.88 25.59 10.36
N ARG A 125 1.68 25.46 10.93
CA ARG A 125 1.12 24.18 11.35
C ARG A 125 -0.40 24.25 11.24
N GLN A 126 -0.98 23.22 10.64
CA GLN A 126 -2.42 23.01 10.56
C GLN A 126 -2.74 21.56 10.91
N GLU A 127 -3.71 21.41 11.81
CA GLU A 127 -4.28 20.11 12.18
C GLU A 127 -5.62 19.93 11.47
N ILE A 128 -5.75 18.88 10.68
CA ILE A 128 -6.96 18.50 9.98
C ILE A 128 -7.69 17.45 10.82
N ASN A 129 -8.90 17.77 11.25
CA ASN A 129 -9.71 16.89 12.08
C ASN A 129 -10.27 15.71 11.26
N LYS A 130 -10.29 14.51 11.86
CA LYS A 130 -10.90 13.31 11.27
C LYS A 130 -12.39 13.46 10.92
N ASN A 131 -13.13 14.30 11.66
CA ASN A 131 -14.57 14.52 11.50
C ASN A 131 -14.92 15.48 10.33
N ARG A 132 -13.95 15.87 9.48
CA ARG A 132 -14.23 16.66 8.28
C ARG A 132 -15.23 15.93 7.38
N LYS A 133 -16.06 16.68 6.66
CA LYS A 133 -17.02 16.11 5.70
C LYS A 133 -16.45 15.98 4.30
N GLU A 134 -15.57 16.90 3.94
CA GLU A 134 -14.95 16.97 2.62
C GLU A 134 -13.58 16.25 2.62
N PRO A 135 -13.15 15.72 1.47
CA PRO A 135 -11.79 15.20 1.34
C PRO A 135 -10.74 16.31 1.54
N LEU A 136 -9.53 15.88 1.90
CA LEU A 136 -8.37 16.76 1.96
C LEU A 136 -7.54 16.57 0.69
N VAL A 137 -7.19 17.68 0.03
CA VAL A 137 -6.31 17.69 -1.13
C VAL A 137 -5.08 18.53 -0.80
N ILE A 138 -3.89 17.95 -0.91
CA ILE A 138 -2.62 18.63 -0.66
C ILE A 138 -1.78 18.58 -1.92
N LYS A 139 -1.30 19.72 -2.41
CA LYS A 139 -0.23 19.76 -3.40
C LYS A 139 1.09 19.94 -2.68
N ASN A 140 1.99 18.96 -2.81
CA ASN A 140 3.30 19.01 -2.19
C ASN A 140 4.25 19.98 -2.94
N LEU A 141 5.51 20.07 -2.50
CA LEU A 141 6.49 21.00 -3.07
C LEU A 141 6.98 20.60 -4.47
N THR A 142 6.85 19.33 -4.85
CA THR A 142 7.23 18.80 -6.18
C THR A 142 6.08 18.88 -7.18
N GLY A 143 4.86 19.17 -6.73
CA GLY A 143 3.69 19.35 -7.58
C GLY A 143 2.73 18.17 -7.61
N ASP A 144 3.03 17.10 -6.87
CA ASP A 144 2.16 15.92 -6.73
C ASP A 144 0.97 16.23 -5.82
N TYR A 145 -0.19 15.68 -6.16
CA TYR A 145 -1.40 15.84 -5.37
C TYR A 145 -1.65 14.63 -4.48
N TYR A 146 -1.86 14.87 -3.21
CA TYR A 146 -2.30 13.88 -2.23
C TYR A 146 -3.78 14.10 -1.97
N PHE A 147 -4.58 13.06 -2.18
CA PHE A 147 -6.00 13.03 -1.85
C PHE A 147 -6.25 12.10 -0.68
N LEU A 148 -6.95 12.59 0.33
CA LEU A 148 -7.30 11.82 1.52
C LEU A 148 -8.81 11.88 1.77
N PRO A 149 -9.53 10.75 1.71
CA PRO A 149 -10.93 10.71 2.10
C PRO A 149 -11.10 11.12 3.57
N PRO A 150 -12.29 11.61 3.97
CA PRO A 150 -12.66 11.89 5.36
C PRO A 150 -12.35 10.75 6.34
N GLY A 151 -12.36 11.03 7.64
CA GLY A 151 -12.21 10.01 8.69
C GLY A 151 -10.80 9.86 9.27
N GLN A 152 -9.85 10.69 8.85
CA GLN A 152 -8.42 10.57 9.23
C GLN A 152 -7.90 11.89 9.80
N SER A 153 -7.14 11.85 10.90
CA SER A 153 -6.46 13.04 11.43
C SER A 153 -5.16 13.27 10.68
N VAL A 154 -4.91 14.49 10.20
CA VAL A 154 -3.71 14.81 9.39
C VAL A 154 -3.06 16.08 9.92
N SER A 155 -1.76 16.05 10.14
CA SER A 155 -0.97 17.22 10.48
C SER A 155 -0.18 17.67 9.26
N ILE A 156 -0.19 18.97 8.98
CA ILE A 156 0.59 19.60 7.91
C ILE A 156 1.40 20.72 8.53
N GLU A 157 2.72 20.71 8.34
CA GLU A 157 3.61 21.68 8.96
C GLU A 157 4.72 22.16 8.03
N LYS A 158 5.14 23.42 8.22
CA LYS A 158 6.41 23.96 7.74
C LYS A 158 7.19 24.46 8.94
N ARG A 159 8.34 23.86 9.23
CA ARG A 159 9.16 24.24 10.39
C ARG A 159 10.65 23.97 10.17
N GLU A 160 11.47 24.59 11.00
CA GLU A 160 12.85 24.15 11.17
C GLU A 160 12.84 22.83 11.94
N GLN A 161 13.64 21.88 11.49
CA GLN A 161 13.81 20.56 12.10
C GLN A 161 15.27 20.38 12.49
N GLU A 162 15.50 19.93 13.71
CA GLU A 162 16.80 19.46 14.18
C GLU A 162 16.90 17.94 13.98
N SER A 163 18.09 17.47 13.63
CA SER A 163 18.37 16.05 13.44
C SER A 163 19.86 15.74 13.65
N LYS A 164 20.28 14.51 13.37
CA LYS A 164 21.67 14.05 13.36
C LYS A 164 22.01 13.40 12.01
N GLU A 165 23.26 13.58 11.56
CA GLU A 165 23.79 12.87 10.39
C GLU A 165 24.01 11.37 10.69
N ASN A 166 23.83 10.50 9.70
CA ASN A 166 23.69 9.05 9.92
C ASN A 166 24.99 8.28 10.20
N LYS A 167 26.16 8.89 10.10
CA LYS A 167 27.47 8.26 10.35
C LYS A 167 28.15 8.82 11.59
N ARG A 168 28.31 10.14 11.65
CA ARG A 168 29.03 10.84 12.72
C ARG A 168 28.11 11.33 13.82
N THR A 169 26.80 11.28 13.62
CA THR A 169 25.78 11.75 14.57
C THR A 169 25.89 13.24 14.91
N GLU A 170 26.57 14.00 14.05
CA GLU A 170 26.70 15.45 14.16
C GLU A 170 25.31 16.10 14.07
N HIS A 171 25.07 17.13 14.89
CA HIS A 171 23.81 17.87 14.87
C HIS A 171 23.64 18.59 13.54
N THR A 172 22.45 18.47 12.96
CA THR A 172 22.07 19.12 11.70
C THR A 172 20.72 19.80 11.84
N ARG A 173 20.47 20.80 10.99
CA ARG A 173 19.18 21.50 10.93
C ARG A 173 18.75 21.76 9.50
N GLY A 174 17.46 21.95 9.29
CA GLY A 174 16.92 22.31 7.98
C GLY A 174 15.44 22.64 8.05
N ASN A 175 14.94 23.38 7.06
CA ASN A 175 13.54 23.77 6.97
C ASN A 175 12.79 22.79 6.08
N PHE A 176 11.69 22.23 6.58
CA PHE A 176 10.93 21.19 5.88
C PHE A 176 9.44 21.52 5.85
N ALA A 177 8.79 21.09 4.78
CA ALA A 177 7.35 20.88 4.73
C ALA A 177 7.07 19.38 4.92
N THR A 178 6.19 19.06 5.86
CA THR A 178 5.88 17.67 6.24
C THR A 178 4.37 17.52 6.40
N ALA A 179 3.82 16.42 5.87
CA ALA A 179 2.44 16.03 6.12
C ALA A 179 2.38 14.55 6.52
N TYR A 180 1.57 14.24 7.54
CA TYR A 180 1.45 12.90 8.09
C TYR A 180 0.08 12.67 8.71
N ILE A 181 -0.37 11.41 8.68
CA ILE A 181 -1.60 10.93 9.31
C ILE A 181 -1.25 10.51 10.74
N HIS A 182 -2.04 10.98 11.71
CA HIS A 182 -1.81 10.76 13.12
C HIS A 182 -2.70 9.64 13.67
N HIS A 183 -2.09 8.51 14.05
CA HIS A 183 -2.78 7.37 14.65
C HIS A 183 -2.83 7.44 16.19
N GLY A 184 -1.97 8.27 16.79
CA GLY A 184 -1.87 8.47 18.24
C GLY A 184 -1.00 7.43 18.94
N GLU A 185 -0.98 7.51 20.27
CA GLU A 185 -0.30 6.57 21.14
C GLU A 185 -1.12 5.27 21.26
N ALA A 186 -0.43 4.12 21.28
CA ALA A 186 -1.01 2.78 21.40
C ALA A 186 -2.32 2.58 20.59
N PRO A 187 -2.32 2.80 19.26
CA PRO A 187 -3.49 2.54 18.44
C PRO A 187 -3.91 1.08 18.55
N ARG A 188 -5.21 0.80 18.43
CA ARG A 188 -5.75 -0.56 18.63
C ARG A 188 -6.06 -1.30 17.33
N ASN A 189 -6.53 -0.58 16.32
CA ASN A 189 -6.83 -1.08 14.99
C ASN A 189 -7.10 0.11 14.06
N ASP A 190 -6.13 1.02 13.98
CA ASP A 190 -6.30 2.21 13.16
C ASP A 190 -6.02 1.90 11.67
N SER A 191 -6.40 2.83 10.79
CA SER A 191 -6.25 2.65 9.35
C SER A 191 -5.90 3.96 8.65
N TYR A 192 -5.41 3.85 7.42
CA TYR A 192 -5.28 5.00 6.53
C TYR A 192 -5.67 4.66 5.08
N GLU A 193 -5.97 5.70 4.34
CA GLU A 193 -6.16 5.68 2.89
C GLU A 193 -5.77 7.03 2.30
N TYR A 194 -4.93 7.00 1.27
CA TYR A 194 -4.64 8.18 0.47
C TYR A 194 -4.26 7.78 -0.96
N MET A 195 -4.46 8.71 -1.88
CA MET A 195 -3.98 8.59 -3.26
C MET A 195 -2.95 9.69 -3.53
N ILE A 196 -1.86 9.33 -4.20
CA ILE A 196 -0.94 10.27 -4.86
C ILE A 196 -1.29 10.30 -6.34
N LEU A 197 -1.53 11.49 -6.87
CA LEU A 197 -1.75 11.75 -8.28
C LEU A 197 -0.54 12.51 -8.84
N LEU A 198 0.23 11.82 -9.67
CA LEU A 198 1.42 12.34 -10.33
C LEU A 198 1.03 13.11 -11.61
N ASP A 199 1.80 14.15 -11.94
CA ASP A 199 1.65 14.92 -13.19
C ASP A 199 0.20 15.29 -13.52
N ALA A 200 -0.56 15.72 -12.51
CA ALA A 200 -2.00 15.91 -12.61
C ALA A 200 -2.38 16.96 -13.67
N THR A 201 -3.23 16.57 -14.61
CA THR A 201 -3.81 17.49 -15.59
C THR A 201 -4.79 18.46 -14.93
N LYS A 202 -5.05 19.61 -15.58
CA LYS A 202 -6.09 20.56 -15.11
C LYS A 202 -7.47 19.91 -14.95
N SER A 203 -7.79 18.90 -15.74
CA SER A 203 -9.06 18.17 -15.62
C SER A 203 -9.09 17.31 -14.37
N GLN A 204 -8.03 16.53 -14.13
CA GLN A 204 -7.92 15.69 -12.95
C GLN A 204 -7.93 16.52 -11.66
N ILE A 205 -7.27 17.68 -11.64
CA ILE A 205 -7.31 18.59 -10.47
C ILE A 205 -8.75 19.04 -10.16
N ARG A 206 -9.54 19.39 -11.19
CA ARG A 206 -10.96 19.76 -11.02
C ARG A 206 -11.82 18.59 -10.55
N GLN A 207 -11.53 17.38 -11.01
CA GLN A 207 -12.21 16.16 -10.55
C GLN A 207 -11.86 15.86 -9.09
N LEU A 208 -10.59 15.95 -8.73
CA LEU A 208 -10.07 15.69 -7.39
C LEU A 208 -10.69 16.63 -6.35
N ASN A 209 -10.80 17.92 -6.68
CA ASN A 209 -11.46 18.92 -5.84
C ASN A 209 -12.98 18.69 -5.67
N LYS A 210 -13.58 17.82 -6.49
CA LYS A 210 -14.97 17.36 -6.35
C LYS A 210 -15.08 15.98 -5.69
N GLY A 211 -13.98 15.41 -5.20
CA GLY A 211 -13.95 14.07 -4.64
C GLY A 211 -13.93 12.94 -5.66
N ILE A 212 -13.70 13.24 -6.95
CA ILE A 212 -13.66 12.23 -8.01
C ILE A 212 -12.20 11.78 -8.22
N THR A 213 -11.91 10.53 -7.86
CA THR A 213 -10.55 9.96 -7.87
C THR A 213 -10.30 8.95 -8.98
N GLU A 214 -11.37 8.45 -9.62
CA GLU A 214 -11.33 7.36 -10.62
C GLU A 214 -10.78 6.03 -10.09
N TYR A 215 -10.69 5.85 -8.77
CA TYR A 215 -10.52 4.54 -8.13
C TYR A 215 -11.66 4.28 -7.14
N GLU A 216 -11.77 3.02 -6.73
CA GLU A 216 -12.68 2.58 -5.68
C GLU A 216 -11.97 1.59 -4.76
N THR A 217 -12.05 1.85 -3.45
CA THR A 217 -11.66 0.88 -2.43
C THR A 217 -12.83 -0.08 -2.23
N ILE A 218 -12.71 -1.28 -2.79
CA ILE A 218 -13.74 -2.34 -2.68
C ILE A 218 -13.71 -2.96 -1.28
N ARG A 219 -12.51 -3.17 -0.73
CA ARG A 219 -12.31 -3.72 0.61
C ARG A 219 -11.05 -3.13 1.24
N LYS A 220 -11.14 -2.81 2.53
CA LYS A 220 -10.02 -2.33 3.34
C LYS A 220 -10.22 -2.78 4.78
N ASP A 221 -9.77 -3.99 5.07
CA ASP A 221 -9.75 -4.57 6.41
C ASP A 221 -8.49 -5.42 6.61
N GLU A 222 -8.39 -6.09 7.76
CA GLU A 222 -7.21 -6.91 8.10
C GLU A 222 -7.05 -8.13 7.18
N THR A 223 -8.13 -8.60 6.54
CA THR A 223 -8.09 -9.77 5.65
C THR A 223 -7.54 -9.39 4.29
N ALA A 224 -8.03 -8.30 3.70
CA ALA A 224 -7.67 -7.92 2.35
C ALA A 224 -7.80 -6.42 2.09
N HIS A 225 -6.90 -5.92 1.24
CA HIS A 225 -7.01 -4.63 0.60
C HIS A 225 -7.32 -4.85 -0.89
N ILE A 226 -8.45 -4.33 -1.35
CA ILE A 226 -8.92 -4.50 -2.73
C ILE A 226 -9.24 -3.13 -3.32
N VAL A 227 -8.55 -2.78 -4.40
CA VAL A 227 -8.71 -1.50 -5.09
C VAL A 227 -9.02 -1.76 -6.55
N HIS A 228 -10.04 -1.07 -7.07
CA HIS A 228 -10.40 -1.06 -8.49
C HIS A 228 -10.09 0.30 -9.09
N ASP A 229 -9.28 0.31 -10.14
CA ASP A 229 -9.04 1.50 -10.96
C ASP A 229 -10.07 1.56 -12.09
N LYS A 230 -10.90 2.61 -12.10
CA LYS A 230 -12.03 2.74 -13.04
C LYS A 230 -11.59 3.04 -14.46
N LEU A 231 -10.43 3.69 -14.64
CA LEU A 231 -9.94 4.06 -15.97
C LEU A 231 -9.31 2.87 -16.71
N SER A 232 -8.48 2.08 -16.03
CA SER A 232 -7.85 0.90 -16.61
C SER A 232 -8.70 -0.36 -16.46
N ASN A 233 -9.73 -0.34 -15.63
CA ASN A 233 -10.51 -1.50 -15.21
C ASN A 233 -9.67 -2.60 -14.52
N VAL A 234 -8.49 -2.25 -14.00
CA VAL A 234 -7.65 -3.18 -13.24
C VAL A 234 -8.12 -3.20 -11.79
N ARG A 235 -8.25 -4.40 -11.22
CA ARG A 235 -8.50 -4.60 -9.80
C ARG A 235 -7.32 -5.33 -9.16
N GLY A 236 -6.76 -4.75 -8.11
CA GLY A 236 -5.70 -5.35 -7.30
C GLY A 236 -6.26 -5.89 -5.99
N TYR A 237 -5.73 -7.02 -5.56
CA TYR A 237 -6.05 -7.73 -4.33
C TYR A 237 -4.75 -8.02 -3.58
N ALA A 238 -4.52 -7.32 -2.48
CA ALA A 238 -3.51 -7.71 -1.50
C ALA A 238 -4.22 -8.50 -0.39
N ILE A 239 -4.04 -9.82 -0.39
CA ILE A 239 -4.70 -10.73 0.55
C ILE A 239 -3.72 -11.07 1.67
N PHE A 240 -4.06 -10.71 2.90
CA PHE A 240 -3.20 -10.89 4.08
C PHE A 240 -3.57 -12.14 4.87
N GLU A 241 -4.85 -12.45 5.01
CA GLU A 241 -5.38 -13.60 5.74
C GLU A 241 -6.30 -14.45 4.84
N ASP A 242 -6.74 -15.61 5.31
CA ASP A 242 -7.57 -16.53 4.52
C ASP A 242 -8.82 -15.79 4.01
N PHE A 243 -8.95 -15.73 2.68
CA PHE A 243 -9.97 -14.91 2.05
C PHE A 243 -11.14 -15.76 1.59
N SER A 244 -12.33 -15.33 1.97
CA SER A 244 -13.59 -15.75 1.35
C SER A 244 -14.55 -14.57 1.25
N ALA A 245 -15.28 -14.48 0.15
CA ALA A 245 -16.23 -13.41 -0.10
C ALA A 245 -17.41 -13.87 -0.97
N THR A 246 -18.61 -13.72 -0.44
CA THR A 246 -19.85 -13.95 -1.21
C THR A 246 -20.21 -12.76 -2.08
N ASP A 247 -19.75 -11.57 -1.73
CA ASP A 247 -20.11 -10.27 -2.33
C ASP A 247 -19.05 -9.71 -3.30
N ASP A 248 -17.81 -10.22 -3.31
CA ASP A 248 -16.83 -9.80 -4.33
C ASP A 248 -17.27 -10.23 -5.74
N THR A 249 -16.98 -9.39 -6.74
CA THR A 249 -17.40 -9.62 -8.12
C THR A 249 -16.73 -10.83 -8.78
N TYR A 250 -15.45 -11.09 -8.46
CA TYR A 250 -14.62 -12.05 -9.18
C TYR A 250 -14.17 -13.21 -8.29
N LEU A 251 -13.67 -12.90 -7.09
CA LEU A 251 -12.98 -13.86 -6.23
C LEU A 251 -13.95 -14.40 -5.18
N GLU A 252 -14.14 -15.71 -5.13
CA GLU A 252 -14.89 -16.35 -4.04
C GLU A 252 -13.97 -16.68 -2.86
N LYS A 253 -12.78 -17.23 -3.15
CA LYS A 253 -11.79 -17.64 -2.16
C LYS A 253 -10.37 -17.44 -2.67
N SER A 254 -9.44 -17.34 -1.73
CA SER A 254 -8.01 -17.31 -2.03
C SER A 254 -7.24 -17.77 -0.80
N ASP A 255 -6.10 -18.43 -1.05
CA ASP A 255 -5.04 -18.55 -0.05
C ASP A 255 -4.68 -17.17 0.51
N LYS A 256 -4.16 -17.16 1.74
CA LYS A 256 -3.60 -15.95 2.36
C LYS A 256 -2.22 -15.59 1.81
N GLU A 257 -1.78 -14.37 2.12
CA GLU A 257 -0.43 -13.88 1.82
C GLU A 257 -0.10 -13.98 0.33
N ILE A 258 -1.06 -13.57 -0.50
CA ILE A 258 -1.00 -13.61 -1.96
C ILE A 258 -1.44 -12.28 -2.55
N MET A 259 -0.88 -11.99 -3.72
CA MET A 259 -1.09 -10.76 -4.46
C MET A 259 -1.70 -11.09 -5.83
N ILE A 260 -2.92 -10.64 -6.08
CA ILE A 260 -3.65 -10.91 -7.32
C ILE A 260 -3.98 -9.59 -8.01
N MET A 261 -3.77 -9.50 -9.32
CA MET A 261 -4.27 -8.40 -10.13
C MET A 261 -5.09 -8.97 -11.28
N LEU A 262 -6.23 -8.37 -11.58
CA LEU A 262 -7.09 -8.79 -12.68
C LEU A 262 -7.54 -7.62 -13.53
N GLN A 263 -7.83 -7.87 -14.79
CA GLN A 263 -8.44 -6.93 -15.70
C GLN A 263 -9.36 -7.66 -16.65
N HIS A 264 -10.64 -7.29 -16.63
CA HIS A 264 -11.57 -7.71 -17.66
C HIS A 264 -11.40 -6.78 -18.87
N ARG A 265 -11.07 -7.35 -20.03
CA ARG A 265 -10.95 -6.62 -21.28
C ARG A 265 -11.55 -7.43 -22.41
N ASP A 266 -12.44 -6.82 -23.18
CA ASP A 266 -13.20 -7.49 -24.24
C ASP A 266 -13.95 -8.72 -23.70
N ASN A 267 -13.64 -9.92 -24.17
CA ASN A 267 -14.21 -11.18 -23.69
C ASN A 267 -13.21 -12.02 -22.87
N GLU A 268 -12.13 -11.41 -22.39
CA GLU A 268 -11.05 -12.09 -21.68
C GLU A 268 -10.87 -11.52 -20.27
N LEU A 269 -10.45 -12.39 -19.35
CA LEU A 269 -10.02 -12.01 -18.02
C LEU A 269 -8.51 -12.27 -17.91
N LYS A 270 -7.72 -11.21 -17.87
CA LYS A 270 -6.28 -11.28 -17.62
C LYS A 270 -6.04 -11.27 -16.12
N ILE A 271 -5.13 -12.11 -15.66
CA ILE A 271 -4.83 -12.30 -14.25
C ILE A 271 -3.31 -12.36 -14.05
N SER A 272 -2.84 -11.79 -12.95
CA SER A 272 -1.51 -11.99 -12.37
C SER A 272 -1.68 -12.51 -10.95
N VAL A 273 -0.92 -13.55 -10.61
CA VAL A 273 -0.85 -14.11 -9.26
C VAL A 273 0.60 -14.14 -8.81
N CYS A 274 0.86 -13.59 -7.62
CA CYS A 274 2.19 -13.52 -7.03
C CYS A 274 2.15 -13.94 -5.57
N ASP A 275 3.04 -14.84 -5.19
CA ASP A 275 3.47 -15.04 -3.82
C ASP A 275 4.80 -14.30 -3.63
N PRO A 276 4.86 -13.22 -2.83
CA PRO A 276 6.08 -12.45 -2.64
C PRO A 276 7.09 -13.12 -1.69
N ASP A 277 6.69 -14.17 -0.95
CA ASP A 277 7.63 -14.91 -0.11
C ASP A 277 8.60 -15.72 -1.00
N LEU A 278 9.88 -15.56 -0.73
CA LEU A 278 10.93 -16.29 -1.45
C LEU A 278 11.05 -17.74 -0.97
N HIS A 279 10.40 -18.13 0.13
CA HIS A 279 10.42 -19.49 0.68
C HIS A 279 11.83 -20.05 0.93
N LEU A 280 12.75 -19.18 1.37
CA LEU A 280 14.16 -19.55 1.63
C LEU A 280 14.34 -20.43 2.87
N GLY A 281 13.27 -20.65 3.66
CA GLY A 281 13.32 -21.39 4.92
C GLY A 281 13.82 -20.54 6.09
N GLU A 282 14.68 -21.10 6.93
CA GLU A 282 15.18 -20.38 8.10
C GLU A 282 16.17 -19.28 7.70
N TYR A 283 15.82 -18.05 8.05
CA TYR A 283 16.59 -16.85 7.75
C TYR A 283 17.72 -16.66 8.78
N THR A 284 18.88 -17.30 8.58
CA THR A 284 20.11 -17.08 9.37
C THR A 284 20.96 -15.94 8.79
N TYR A 285 22.11 -15.57 9.41
CA TYR A 285 22.95 -14.46 8.95
C TYR A 285 23.25 -14.49 7.43
N THR A 286 23.57 -15.68 6.91
CA THR A 286 23.60 -15.97 5.47
C THR A 286 22.73 -17.19 5.17
N THR A 287 21.71 -17.01 4.33
CA THR A 287 20.88 -18.12 3.85
C THR A 287 21.33 -18.47 2.43
N SER A 288 21.99 -19.63 2.27
CA SER A 288 22.42 -20.16 0.96
C SER A 288 21.35 -21.03 0.29
N THR A 289 20.19 -21.18 0.92
CA THR A 289 19.06 -21.94 0.38
C THR A 289 18.44 -21.16 -0.76
N GLU A 290 18.28 -21.81 -1.91
CA GLU A 290 17.58 -21.24 -3.06
C GLU A 290 16.07 -21.10 -2.78
N SER A 291 15.43 -20.16 -3.47
CA SER A 291 13.98 -20.04 -3.44
C SER A 291 13.31 -21.31 -3.93
N LYS A 292 12.18 -21.63 -3.32
CA LYS A 292 11.38 -22.80 -3.64
C LYS A 292 10.11 -22.39 -4.37
N THR A 293 9.66 -23.25 -5.27
CA THR A 293 8.33 -23.13 -5.86
C THR A 293 7.26 -23.40 -4.80
N VAL A 294 6.14 -22.70 -4.93
CA VAL A 294 4.97 -22.83 -4.06
C VAL A 294 3.72 -22.85 -4.92
N SER A 295 2.78 -23.75 -4.61
CA SER A 295 1.48 -23.76 -5.25
C SER A 295 0.52 -22.90 -4.44
N ARG A 296 -0.19 -22.01 -5.13
CA ARG A 296 -1.22 -21.13 -4.56
C ARG A 296 -2.55 -21.37 -5.24
N GLU A 297 -3.62 -21.36 -4.47
CA GLU A 297 -4.97 -21.56 -4.96
C GLU A 297 -5.85 -20.31 -4.81
N ILE A 298 -6.57 -20.01 -5.89
CA ILE A 298 -7.62 -18.99 -5.93
C ILE A 298 -8.88 -19.58 -6.54
N THR A 299 -10.06 -19.18 -6.07
CA THR A 299 -11.35 -19.62 -6.62
C THR A 299 -12.08 -18.42 -7.20
N LEU A 300 -12.31 -18.44 -8.51
CA LEU A 300 -13.09 -17.43 -9.21
C LEU A 300 -14.56 -17.84 -9.31
N LYS A 301 -15.44 -16.84 -9.26
CA LYS A 301 -16.85 -16.96 -9.60
C LYS A 301 -17.01 -16.99 -11.12
N GLY A 302 -17.61 -18.05 -11.62
CA GLY A 302 -17.78 -18.32 -13.03
C GLY A 302 -16.93 -19.47 -13.53
N ASN A 303 -17.30 -19.97 -14.71
CA ASN A 303 -16.61 -21.05 -15.37
C ASN A 303 -15.67 -20.47 -16.41
N TYR A 304 -14.39 -20.84 -16.33
CA TYR A 304 -13.34 -20.33 -17.18
C TYR A 304 -12.55 -21.47 -17.83
N THR A 305 -11.99 -21.18 -19.01
CA THR A 305 -10.93 -21.96 -19.64
C THR A 305 -9.70 -21.09 -19.82
N LEU A 306 -8.50 -21.68 -19.84
CA LEU A 306 -7.31 -20.90 -20.17
C LEU A 306 -7.29 -20.56 -21.66
N ALA A 307 -6.88 -19.34 -22.00
CA ALA A 307 -6.65 -18.93 -23.39
C ALA A 307 -5.40 -19.60 -23.98
N ASP A 308 -4.39 -19.82 -23.15
CA ASP A 308 -3.14 -20.53 -23.45
C ASP A 308 -2.92 -21.68 -22.45
N ALA A 309 -1.88 -22.50 -22.60
CA ALA A 309 -1.59 -23.59 -21.64
C ALA A 309 -0.26 -23.36 -20.89
N PRO A 310 -0.15 -22.33 -20.02
CA PRO A 310 1.08 -22.12 -19.25
C PRO A 310 1.28 -23.29 -18.26
N PRO A 311 2.50 -23.86 -18.19
CA PRO A 311 2.76 -25.05 -17.37
C PRO A 311 2.63 -24.81 -15.86
N SER A 312 2.67 -23.55 -15.43
CA SER A 312 2.54 -23.13 -14.04
C SER A 312 1.09 -22.93 -13.60
N VAL A 313 0.09 -23.15 -14.47
CA VAL A 313 -1.32 -22.91 -14.12
C VAL A 313 -2.18 -24.13 -14.47
N SER A 314 -3.05 -24.51 -13.54
CA SER A 314 -4.05 -25.55 -13.77
C SER A 314 -5.41 -25.11 -13.23
N LEU A 315 -6.48 -25.55 -13.90
CA LEU A 315 -7.86 -25.18 -13.60
C LEU A 315 -8.67 -26.42 -13.22
N HIS A 316 -9.55 -26.27 -12.24
CA HIS A 316 -10.58 -27.21 -11.89
C HIS A 316 -11.91 -26.47 -11.73
N THR A 317 -12.90 -26.83 -12.54
CA THR A 317 -14.24 -26.20 -12.47
C THR A 317 -15.17 -27.09 -11.66
N GLU A 318 -15.80 -26.50 -10.65
CA GLU A 318 -16.79 -27.16 -9.79
C GLU A 318 -18.04 -26.27 -9.67
N GLY A 319 -19.18 -26.78 -10.14
CA GLY A 319 -20.42 -26.01 -10.18
C GLY A 319 -20.33 -24.78 -11.09
N ASN A 320 -20.44 -23.60 -10.48
CA ASN A 320 -20.35 -22.30 -11.16
C ASN A 320 -19.03 -21.57 -10.87
N ASN A 321 -18.04 -22.24 -10.32
CA ASN A 321 -16.76 -21.64 -9.94
C ASN A 321 -15.59 -22.37 -10.61
N THR A 322 -14.50 -21.65 -10.82
CA THR A 322 -13.24 -22.22 -11.30
C THR A 322 -12.17 -21.99 -10.25
N THR A 323 -11.64 -23.07 -9.69
CA THR A 323 -10.44 -23.07 -8.87
C THR A 323 -9.21 -23.09 -9.78
N ILE A 324 -8.26 -22.21 -9.48
CA ILE A 324 -7.02 -22.04 -10.23
C ILE A 324 -5.88 -22.32 -9.27
N SER A 325 -5.04 -23.29 -9.61
CA SER A 325 -3.78 -23.55 -8.93
C SER A 325 -2.64 -22.95 -9.76
N VAL A 326 -1.83 -22.10 -9.13
CA VAL A 326 -0.71 -21.39 -9.74
C VAL A 326 0.59 -21.76 -9.02
N VAL A 327 1.61 -22.17 -9.76
CA VAL A 327 2.96 -22.43 -9.23
C VAL A 327 3.76 -21.13 -9.30
N CYS A 328 3.98 -20.51 -8.14
CA CYS A 328 4.77 -19.29 -7.95
C CYS A 328 6.23 -19.62 -7.58
N HIS A 329 7.15 -18.73 -7.91
CA HIS A 329 8.58 -18.87 -7.63
C HIS A 329 9.28 -17.50 -7.63
N ASP A 330 10.30 -17.31 -6.79
CA ASP A 330 11.17 -16.12 -6.74
C ASP A 330 10.46 -14.77 -6.49
N GLY A 331 9.20 -14.77 -6.03
CA GLY A 331 8.40 -13.54 -5.98
C GLY A 331 8.02 -13.00 -7.36
N ILE A 332 8.17 -13.79 -8.42
CA ILE A 332 7.87 -13.41 -9.79
C ILE A 332 6.38 -13.70 -10.06
N PRO A 333 5.60 -12.69 -10.49
CA PRO A 333 4.19 -12.90 -10.80
C PRO A 333 3.99 -13.78 -12.03
N VAL A 334 3.00 -14.67 -11.96
CA VAL A 334 2.55 -15.49 -13.08
C VAL A 334 1.34 -14.83 -13.73
N GLU A 335 1.52 -14.33 -14.96
CA GLU A 335 0.45 -13.74 -15.77
C GLU A 335 -0.16 -14.76 -16.73
N PHE A 336 -1.49 -14.81 -16.81
CA PHE A 336 -2.23 -15.67 -17.73
C PHE A 336 -3.59 -15.07 -18.09
N THR A 337 -4.21 -15.60 -19.15
CA THR A 337 -5.50 -15.13 -19.67
C THR A 337 -6.53 -16.24 -19.62
N LEU A 338 -7.74 -15.89 -19.20
CA LEU A 338 -8.90 -16.77 -19.14
C LEU A 338 -10.00 -16.33 -20.11
N ASN A 339 -10.67 -17.31 -20.69
CA ASN A 339 -11.89 -17.15 -21.46
C ASN A 339 -13.09 -17.59 -20.60
N PRO A 340 -14.09 -16.73 -20.36
CA PRO A 340 -15.32 -17.12 -19.70
C PRO A 340 -16.13 -18.06 -20.61
N ASP A 341 -16.66 -19.14 -20.03
CA ASP A 341 -17.48 -20.10 -20.73
C ASP A 341 -18.83 -19.47 -21.17
N GLN A 342 -19.38 -19.91 -22.30
CA GLN A 342 -20.53 -19.25 -22.95
C GLN A 342 -21.79 -19.18 -22.08
N SER A 343 -21.91 -20.06 -21.07
CA SER A 343 -23.05 -20.13 -20.14
C SER A 343 -23.07 -19.01 -19.09
N PHE A 344 -21.91 -18.47 -18.68
CA PHE A 344 -21.83 -17.38 -17.70
C PHE A 344 -22.24 -16.02 -18.29
N ARG A 345 -22.17 -15.88 -19.62
CA ARG A 345 -22.56 -14.67 -20.37
C ARG A 345 -24.04 -14.28 -20.19
N ASN A 346 -24.90 -15.26 -19.89
CA ASN A 346 -26.35 -15.04 -19.77
C ASN A 346 -26.82 -14.67 -18.35
N ASN A 347 -26.02 -14.94 -17.31
CA ASN A 347 -26.45 -14.76 -15.91
C ASN A 347 -25.80 -13.56 -15.21
N ASN A 348 -24.76 -12.96 -15.78
CA ASN A 348 -24.18 -11.72 -15.29
C ASN A 348 -24.12 -10.71 -16.44
N PRO A 349 -25.08 -9.78 -16.53
CA PRO A 349 -24.94 -8.64 -17.42
C PRO A 349 -23.88 -7.73 -16.80
N ILE A 350 -22.60 -8.04 -17.02
CA ILE A 350 -21.55 -7.02 -16.98
C ILE A 350 -21.78 -6.13 -18.21
N ASN A 351 -22.89 -5.39 -18.17
CA ASN A 351 -23.10 -4.19 -18.96
C ASN A 351 -22.46 -3.07 -18.15
N ILE A 352 -21.14 -2.97 -18.24
CA ILE A 352 -20.44 -1.74 -17.88
C ILE A 352 -20.71 -0.80 -19.06
N LYS A 353 -21.60 0.16 -18.84
CA LYS A 353 -21.65 1.37 -19.66
C LYS A 353 -20.47 2.26 -19.32
#